data_AF-A0A7Y0R2I1-F1
#
_entry.id   AF-A0A7Y0R2I1-F1
#
_cell.length_a   1.000
_cell.length_b   1.000
_cell.length_c   1.000
_cell.angle_alpha   90.00
_cell.angle_beta   90.00
_cell.angle_gamma   90.00
#
_symmetry.space_group_name_H-M   'P 1'
#
loop_
_entity.id
_entity.type
_entity.pdbx_description
1 polymer ?
#
loop_
_entity_poly.entity_id
_entity_poly.type
_entity_poly.pdbx_seq_one_letter_code
_entity_poly.pdbx_strand_id
1 'polypeptide(L)'
;EMSVANARPACLISDAKGVWLASSVGLSYYRLSGELVKHYSSASGLINNEFIPGICSVVKRTEDGERELVLGSKYGLVKAEASKLLVSNPPESRFIVSQVMLENDVIQVGSSDLDGIKLPYGSSLSFLFGIMPKPDSQNLYYRLNEDDRW
;
A
#
# COMPACT_ATOMS: atom_id res chain seq x y z
N GLU A 1 -8.05 18.81 7.34
CA GLU A 1 -7.15 18.57 8.49
C GLU A 1 -6.50 17.20 8.35
N MET A 2 -5.20 17.17 8.06
CA MET A 2 -4.43 15.92 7.99
C MET A 2 -4.08 15.47 9.42
N SER A 3 -4.92 14.60 9.99
CA SER A 3 -4.49 13.75 11.09
C SER A 3 -3.43 12.79 10.53
N VAL A 4 -2.15 13.20 10.55
CA VAL A 4 -1.05 12.26 10.36
C VAL A 4 -1.23 11.20 11.45
N ALA A 5 -1.53 9.97 11.05
CA ALA A 5 -1.58 8.86 11.98
C ALA A 5 -0.25 8.83 12.71
N ASN A 6 -0.25 9.08 14.03
CA ASN A 6 0.95 9.07 14.84
C ASN A 6 1.62 7.70 14.68
N ALA A 7 2.67 7.65 13.85
CA ALA A 7 3.45 6.45 13.65
C ALA A 7 4.11 6.11 14.97
N ARG A 8 3.71 5.00 15.58
CA ARG A 8 4.28 4.52 16.83
C ARG A 8 5.50 3.65 16.48
N PRO A 9 6.73 4.08 16.76
CA PRO A 9 7.91 3.27 16.51
C PRO A 9 7.84 2.02 17.40
N ALA A 10 8.03 0.85 16.79
CA ALA A 10 8.08 -0.43 17.47
C ALA A 10 9.53 -0.88 17.66
N CYS A 11 10.35 -0.80 16.61
CA CYS A 11 11.74 -1.23 16.69
C CYS A 11 12.63 -0.56 15.65
N LEU A 12 13.92 -0.45 15.95
CA LEU A 12 14.95 0.14 15.09
C LEU A 12 16.09 -0.85 14.91
N ILE A 13 16.49 -1.05 13.65
CA ILE A 13 17.63 -1.88 13.28
C ILE A 13 18.56 -1.03 12.42
N SER A 14 19.75 -0.73 12.93
CA SER A 14 20.77 0.01 12.18
C SER A 14 21.63 -0.92 11.32
N ASP A 15 21.96 -0.49 10.11
CA ASP A 15 23.02 -1.04 9.28
C ASP A 15 24.11 0.01 8.98
N ALA A 16 25.08 -0.31 8.12
CA ALA A 16 26.18 0.59 7.81
C ALA A 16 25.79 1.76 6.88
N LYS A 17 24.63 1.69 6.21
CA LYS A 17 24.15 2.63 5.19
C LYS A 17 22.88 3.37 5.62
N GLY A 18 22.18 2.88 6.65
CA GLY A 18 20.87 3.36 7.05
C GLY A 18 20.27 2.61 8.24
N VAL A 19 18.97 2.81 8.44
CA VAL A 19 18.21 2.30 9.58
C VAL A 19 16.84 1.80 9.11
N TRP A 20 16.51 0.58 9.49
CA TRP A 20 15.16 0.02 9.39
C TRP A 20 14.35 0.44 10.61
N LEU A 21 13.19 1.03 10.38
CA LEU A 21 12.20 1.40 11.38
C LEU A 21 10.93 0.57 11.18
N ALA A 22 10.65 -0.30 12.13
CA ALA A 22 9.34 -0.95 12.25
C ALA A 22 8.41 -0.06 13.08
N SER A 23 7.19 0.17 12.60
CA SER A 23 6.22 1.06 13.23
C SER A 23 4.79 0.54 13.07
N SER A 24 3.82 1.21 13.71
CA SER A 24 2.38 0.94 13.56
C SER A 24 1.87 1.03 12.12
N VAL A 25 2.52 1.84 11.28
CA VAL A 25 2.14 2.07 9.87
C VAL A 25 2.93 1.22 8.89
N GLY A 26 3.90 0.45 9.38
CA GLY A 26 4.66 -0.51 8.58
C GLY A 26 6.16 -0.46 8.79
N LEU A 27 6.92 -0.95 7.81
CA LEU A 27 8.38 -1.06 7.82
C LEU A 27 8.99 -0.02 6.88
N SER A 28 9.86 0.85 7.39
CA SER A 28 10.54 1.89 6.61
C SER A 28 12.05 1.71 6.65
N TYR A 29 12.73 2.06 5.56
CA TYR A 29 14.18 2.18 5.53
C TYR A 29 14.61 3.62 5.26
N TYR A 30 15.41 4.16 6.17
CA TYR A 30 15.99 5.49 6.07
C TYR A 30 17.49 5.40 5.85
N ARG A 31 18.07 6.30 5.04
CA ARG A 31 19.52 6.53 5.04
C ARG A 31 19.95 7.21 6.33
N LEU A 32 21.24 7.14 6.65
CA LEU A 32 21.82 7.89 7.76
C LEU A 32 21.68 9.43 7.61
N SER A 33 21.42 9.91 6.38
CA SER A 33 21.06 11.31 6.11
C SER A 33 19.63 11.69 6.54
N GLY A 34 18.80 10.73 6.93
CA GLY A 34 17.38 10.93 7.26
C GLY A 34 16.43 10.81 6.07
N GLU A 35 16.94 10.54 4.87
CA GLU A 35 16.13 10.33 3.66
C GLU A 35 15.37 8.99 3.72
N LEU A 36 14.05 9.02 3.51
CA LEU A 36 13.22 7.82 3.37
C LEU A 36 13.46 7.18 2.00
N VAL A 37 13.96 5.94 1.98
CA VAL A 37 14.27 5.22 0.72
C VAL A 37 13.16 4.26 0.33
N LYS A 38 12.63 3.51 1.31
CA LYS A 38 11.57 2.51 1.10
C LYS A 38 10.60 2.52 2.26
N HIS A 39 9.33 2.30 1.96
CA HIS A 39 8.27 2.11 2.94
C HIS A 39 7.37 0.95 2.50
N TYR A 40 7.11 0.03 3.42
CA TYR A 40 6.22 -1.11 3.25
C TYR A 40 5.07 -0.96 4.24
N SER A 41 3.89 -0.72 3.70
CA SER A 41 2.63 -0.59 4.44
C SER A 41 1.68 -1.74 4.08
N SER A 42 0.42 -1.63 4.49
CA SER A 42 -0.66 -2.49 4.00
C SER A 42 -0.78 -2.55 2.48
N ALA A 43 -0.40 -1.49 1.76
CA ALA A 43 -0.38 -1.51 0.29
C ALA A 43 0.64 -2.52 -0.26
N SER A 44 1.68 -2.83 0.51
CA SER A 44 2.71 -3.82 0.18
C SER A 44 2.40 -5.22 0.74
N GLY A 45 1.20 -5.44 1.28
CA GLY A 45 0.79 -6.72 1.87
C GLY A 45 1.19 -6.90 3.34
N LEU A 46 1.75 -5.88 3.99
CA LEU A 46 2.08 -5.93 5.41
C LEU A 46 0.83 -5.72 6.28
N ILE A 47 0.71 -6.40 7.42
CA ILE A 47 -0.45 -6.18 8.29
C ILE A 47 -0.24 -4.87 9.07
N ASN A 48 -1.27 -4.00 9.12
CA ASN A 48 -1.20 -2.77 9.90
C ASN A 48 -1.13 -3.09 11.41
N ASN A 49 -0.30 -2.37 12.16
CA ASN A 49 -0.01 -2.64 13.57
C ASN A 49 0.50 -4.07 13.84
N GLU A 50 1.20 -4.68 12.87
CA GLU A 50 1.69 -6.04 13.01
C GLU A 50 2.81 -6.16 14.05
N PHE A 51 3.76 -5.21 14.03
CA PHE A 51 5.00 -5.33 14.78
C PHE A 51 4.85 -5.01 16.27
N ILE A 52 5.45 -5.86 17.10
CA ILE A 52 5.48 -5.70 18.56
C ILE A 52 6.71 -4.87 18.95
N PRO A 53 6.56 -3.86 19.84
CA PRO A 53 7.68 -3.05 20.29
C PRO A 53 8.81 -3.86 20.94
N GLY A 54 10.06 -3.50 20.64
CA GLY A 54 11.24 -4.08 21.29
C GLY A 54 11.63 -5.50 20.84
N ILE A 55 10.87 -6.13 19.94
CA ILE A 55 11.17 -7.47 19.41
C ILE A 55 11.67 -7.32 17.98
N CYS A 56 12.95 -7.00 17.81
CA CYS A 56 13.59 -7.05 16.51
C CYS A 56 15.07 -7.41 16.62
N SER A 57 15.59 -8.10 15.61
CA SER A 57 16.98 -8.51 15.53
C SER A 57 17.43 -8.68 14.09
N VAL A 58 18.74 -8.76 13.89
CA VAL A 58 19.36 -9.11 12.62
C VAL A 58 20.11 -10.42 12.78
N VAL A 59 19.77 -11.37 11.93
CA VAL A 59 20.53 -12.61 11.79
C VAL A 59 21.43 -12.46 10.57
N LYS A 60 22.74 -12.61 10.77
CA LYS A 60 23.70 -12.67 9.67
C LYS A 60 23.76 -14.10 9.15
N ARG A 61 23.50 -14.32 7.87
CA ARG A 61 23.84 -15.60 7.22
C ARG A 61 25.33 -15.61 6.93
N THR A 62 25.98 -16.71 7.32
CA THR A 62 27.43 -16.83 7.48
C THR A 62 28.21 -16.94 6.16
N GLU A 63 27.55 -17.07 5.01
CA GLU A 63 28.25 -17.38 3.74
C GLU A 63 28.18 -16.24 2.70
N ASP A 64 27.07 -15.49 2.59
CA ASP A 64 26.92 -14.44 1.55
C ASP A 64 26.83 -13.00 2.09
N GLY A 65 26.93 -12.81 3.41
CA GLY A 65 26.77 -11.49 4.04
C GLY A 65 25.34 -10.93 3.98
N GLU A 66 24.38 -11.73 3.51
CA GLU A 66 22.96 -11.40 3.52
C GLU A 66 22.44 -11.27 4.96
N ARG A 67 21.71 -10.19 5.21
CA ARG A 67 21.15 -9.85 6.52
C ARG A 67 19.67 -10.15 6.51
N GLU A 68 19.26 -11.08 7.37
CA GLU A 68 17.86 -11.39 7.63
C GLU A 68 17.36 -10.53 8.80
N LEU A 69 16.36 -9.70 8.52
CA LEU A 69 15.61 -8.95 9.52
C LEU A 69 14.62 -9.91 10.17
N VAL A 70 14.62 -9.96 11.50
CA VAL A 70 13.65 -10.73 12.28
C VAL A 70 12.87 -9.76 13.15
N LEU A 71 11.56 -9.73 12.97
CA LEU A 71 10.63 -8.81 13.63
C LEU A 71 9.56 -9.63 14.37
N GLY A 72 9.27 -9.26 15.60
CA GLY A 72 8.14 -9.80 16.36
C GLY A 72 6.83 -9.25 15.81
N SER A 73 5.89 -10.13 15.54
CA SER A 73 4.54 -9.83 15.05
C SER A 73 3.51 -10.34 16.06
N LYS A 74 2.32 -9.73 16.07
CA LYS A 74 1.15 -10.26 16.81
C LYS A 74 0.87 -11.73 16.49
N TYR A 75 1.21 -12.17 15.27
CA TYR A 75 0.92 -13.52 14.77
C TYR A 75 2.15 -14.44 14.75
N GLY A 76 3.29 -14.01 15.32
CA GLY A 76 4.51 -14.82 15.38
C GLY A 76 5.76 -14.02 15.05
N LEU A 77 6.60 -14.55 14.14
CA LEU A 77 7.83 -13.90 13.70
C LEU A 77 7.75 -13.61 12.20
N VAL A 78 8.06 -12.38 11.83
CA VAL A 78 8.24 -11.97 10.44
C VAL A 78 9.73 -11.98 10.13
N LYS A 79 10.11 -12.68 9.07
CA LYS A 79 11.48 -12.71 8.57
C LYS A 79 11.51 -12.10 7.18
N ALA A 80 12.46 -11.22 6.94
CA ALA A 80 12.65 -10.62 5.64
C ALA A 80 14.13 -10.36 5.35
N GLU A 81 14.52 -10.53 4.10
CA GLU A 81 15.90 -10.29 3.69
C GLU A 81 16.08 -8.83 3.27
N ALA A 82 17.01 -8.13 3.92
CA ALA A 82 17.18 -6.69 3.70
C ALA A 82 17.58 -6.35 2.25
N SER A 83 18.43 -7.16 1.62
CA SER A 83 18.87 -7.02 0.23
C SER A 83 17.70 -7.07 -0.76
N LYS A 84 16.80 -8.03 -0.60
CA LYS A 84 15.63 -8.20 -1.46
C LYS A 84 14.60 -7.10 -1.27
N LEU A 85 14.39 -6.64 -0.03
CA LEU A 85 13.50 -5.51 0.21
C LEU A 85 14.02 -4.27 -0.51
N LEU A 86 15.30 -3.89 -0.36
CA LEU A 86 15.81 -2.65 -0.94
C LEU A 86 15.63 -2.53 -2.47
N VAL A 87 15.60 -3.65 -3.19
CA VAL A 87 15.39 -3.70 -4.66
C VAL A 87 13.95 -3.98 -5.08
N SER A 88 13.04 -4.26 -4.14
CA SER A 88 11.65 -4.58 -4.46
C SER A 88 10.88 -3.35 -4.94
N ASN A 89 10.05 -3.51 -5.96
CA ASN A 89 9.11 -2.50 -6.40
C ASN A 89 7.77 -2.65 -5.66
N PRO A 90 7.10 -1.53 -5.31
CA PRO A 90 5.75 -1.59 -4.79
C PRO A 90 4.81 -2.21 -5.85
N PRO A 91 3.75 -2.90 -5.42
CA PRO A 91 2.78 -3.45 -6.35
C PRO A 91 2.10 -2.35 -7.16
N GLU A 92 1.93 -2.58 -8.46
CA GLU A 92 1.23 -1.63 -9.34
C GLU A 92 -0.24 -1.54 -8.95
N SER A 93 -0.69 -0.31 -8.73
CA SER A 93 -2.09 0.01 -8.43
C SER A 93 -2.92 -0.03 -9.71
N ARG A 94 -4.00 -0.80 -9.72
CA ARG A 94 -4.93 -0.90 -10.85
C ARG A 94 -6.27 -0.26 -10.50
N PHE A 95 -6.82 0.50 -11.43
CA PHE A 95 -8.18 1.02 -11.35
C PHE A 95 -9.18 -0.09 -11.69
N ILE A 96 -10.24 -0.18 -10.89
CA ILE A 96 -11.29 -1.19 -11.03
C ILE A 96 -12.64 -0.49 -10.94
N VAL A 97 -13.46 -0.62 -11.98
CA VAL A 97 -14.90 -0.31 -11.88
C VAL A 97 -15.58 -1.54 -11.30
N SER A 98 -16.02 -1.42 -10.06
CA SER A 98 -16.66 -2.51 -9.32
C SER A 98 -18.13 -2.64 -9.64
N GLN A 99 -18.85 -1.54 -9.80
CA GLN A 99 -20.30 -1.57 -9.99
C GLN A 99 -20.76 -0.35 -10.79
N VAL A 100 -21.77 -0.58 -11.63
CA VAL A 100 -22.52 0.49 -12.29
C VAL A 100 -24.00 0.30 -11.95
N MET A 101 -24.65 1.38 -11.52
CA MET A 101 -26.05 1.41 -11.16
C MET A 101 -26.78 2.42 -12.03
N LEU A 102 -27.91 2.00 -12.59
CA LEU A 102 -28.87 2.88 -13.26
C LEU A 102 -30.04 3.09 -12.30
N GLU A 103 -30.28 4.34 -11.91
CA GLU A 103 -31.17 4.68 -10.79
C GLU A 103 -30.73 3.98 -9.49
N ASN A 104 -31.37 2.86 -9.17
CA ASN A 104 -31.11 2.03 -8.00
C ASN A 104 -30.85 0.57 -8.35
N ASP A 105 -30.85 0.23 -9.64
CA ASP A 105 -30.69 -1.14 -10.11
C ASP A 105 -29.26 -1.38 -10.61
N VAL A 106 -28.69 -2.50 -10.17
CA VAL A 106 -27.34 -2.90 -10.54
C VAL A 106 -27.36 -3.42 -11.97
N ILE A 107 -26.82 -2.64 -12.90
CA ILE A 107 -26.74 -3.04 -14.32
C ILE A 107 -25.44 -3.78 -14.62
N GLN A 108 -24.39 -3.56 -13.83
CA GLN A 108 -23.11 -4.22 -14.02
C GLN A 108 -22.34 -4.39 -12.71
N VAL A 109 -21.65 -5.52 -12.60
CA VAL A 109 -20.69 -5.83 -11.54
C VAL A 109 -19.40 -6.34 -12.16
N GLY A 110 -18.26 -5.71 -11.82
CA GLY A 110 -16.95 -6.06 -12.34
C GLY A 110 -16.71 -5.58 -13.77
N SER A 111 -15.43 -5.62 -14.16
CA SER A 111 -14.87 -5.12 -15.41
C SER A 111 -15.39 -5.85 -16.66
N SER A 112 -16.61 -5.54 -17.10
CA SER A 112 -17.08 -5.78 -18.47
C SER A 112 -17.23 -4.45 -19.21
N ASP A 113 -17.08 -4.47 -20.54
CA ASP A 113 -17.35 -3.28 -21.35
C ASP A 113 -18.83 -2.90 -21.26
N LEU A 114 -19.10 -1.59 -21.10
CA LEU A 114 -20.44 -1.00 -21.05
C LEU A 114 -21.07 -0.88 -22.46
N ASP A 115 -20.55 -1.62 -23.43
CA ASP A 115 -20.93 -1.53 -24.83
C ASP A 115 -22.40 -1.88 -25.02
N GLY A 116 -23.16 -0.92 -25.55
CA GLY A 116 -24.57 -1.11 -25.90
C GLY A 116 -25.59 -0.79 -24.80
N ILE A 117 -25.19 -0.23 -23.65
CA ILE A 117 -26.13 0.26 -22.63
C ILE A 117 -26.88 1.48 -23.17
N LYS A 118 -28.20 1.35 -23.30
CA LYS A 118 -29.09 2.46 -23.66
C LYS A 118 -29.55 3.16 -22.40
N LEU A 119 -29.12 4.40 -22.23
CA LEU A 119 -29.50 5.24 -21.10
C LEU A 119 -30.78 6.02 -21.46
N PRO A 120 -31.90 5.81 -20.75
CA PRO A 120 -33.09 6.64 -20.92
C PRO A 120 -32.78 8.11 -20.59
N TYR A 121 -33.39 9.03 -21.32
CA TYR A 121 -33.24 10.46 -21.01
C TYR A 121 -33.78 10.75 -19.61
N GLY A 122 -33.01 11.50 -18.82
CA GLY A 122 -33.34 11.82 -17.42
C GLY A 122 -32.96 10.76 -16.40
N SER A 123 -32.33 9.65 -16.82
CA SER A 123 -31.86 8.63 -15.88
C SER A 123 -30.56 9.02 -15.16
N SER A 124 -30.41 8.55 -13.92
CA SER A 124 -29.23 8.73 -13.08
C SER A 124 -28.30 7.53 -13.18
N LEU A 125 -27.00 7.78 -13.37
CA LEU A 125 -25.97 6.76 -13.45
C LEU A 125 -24.98 6.93 -12.31
N SER A 126 -24.76 5.87 -11.53
CA SER A 126 -23.81 5.85 -10.42
C SER A 126 -22.73 4.80 -10.65
N PHE A 127 -21.48 5.18 -10.40
CA PHE A 127 -20.32 4.31 -10.54
C PHE A 127 -19.66 4.08 -9.19
N LEU A 128 -19.45 2.81 -8.85
CA LEU A 128 -18.56 2.42 -7.75
C LEU A 128 -17.25 1.95 -8.37
N PHE A 129 -16.17 2.67 -8.06
CA PHE A 129 -14.83 2.33 -8.50
C PHE A 129 -13.83 2.42 -7.36
N GLY A 130 -12.69 1.77 -7.53
CA GLY A 130 -11.62 1.76 -6.55
C GLY A 130 -10.28 1.45 -7.19
N ILE A 131 -9.24 1.51 -6.36
CA ILE A 131 -7.87 1.19 -6.76
C ILE A 131 -7.34 0.09 -5.84
N MET A 132 -6.71 -0.92 -6.44
CA MET A 132 -6.15 -2.05 -5.71
C MET A 132 -4.71 -2.36 -6.17
N PRO A 133 -3.76 -2.59 -5.24
CA PRO A 133 -3.90 -2.39 -3.80
C PRO A 133 -4.10 -0.91 -3.45
N LYS A 134 -4.83 -0.63 -2.36
CA LYS A 134 -5.13 0.74 -1.95
C LYS A 134 -3.84 1.44 -1.51
N PRO A 135 -3.38 2.49 -2.18
CA PRO A 135 -2.19 3.23 -1.77
C PRO A 135 -2.46 4.07 -0.52
N ASP A 136 -1.40 4.40 0.23
CA ASP A 136 -1.50 5.12 1.50
C ASP A 136 -1.98 6.58 1.34
N SER A 137 -1.72 7.19 0.19
CA SER A 137 -2.20 8.52 -0.17
C SER A 137 -2.64 8.56 -1.62
N GLN A 138 -3.90 8.89 -1.90
CA GLN A 138 -4.36 9.07 -3.27
C GLN A 138 -5.52 10.05 -3.37
N ASN A 139 -5.41 10.93 -4.36
CA ASN A 139 -6.52 11.72 -4.88
C ASN A 139 -6.97 11.05 -6.18
N LEU A 140 -8.26 10.76 -6.26
CA LEU A 140 -8.90 10.24 -7.46
C LEU A 140 -9.54 11.41 -8.20
N TYR A 141 -9.20 11.55 -9.47
CA TYR A 141 -9.82 12.52 -10.36
C TYR A 141 -10.56 11.74 -11.43
N TYR A 142 -11.77 12.19 -11.76
CA TYR A 142 -12.57 11.59 -12.81
C TYR A 142 -13.06 12.70 -13.74
N ARG A 143 -13.25 12.33 -15.00
CA ARG A 143 -13.77 13.20 -16.05
C ARG A 143 -14.56 12.33 -17.01
N LEU A 144 -15.72 12.82 -17.45
CA LEU A 144 -16.60 12.08 -18.35
C LEU A 144 -16.29 12.36 -19.82
N ASN A 145 -15.92 13.59 -20.17
CA ASN A 145 -15.63 14.00 -21.53
C ASN A 145 -14.15 14.34 -21.71
N GLU A 146 -13.56 13.99 -22.84
CA GLU A 146 -12.14 14.28 -23.08
C GLU A 146 -11.82 15.77 -23.26
N ASP A 147 -12.83 16.59 -23.56
CA ASP A 147 -12.69 18.00 -23.91
C ASP A 147 -12.68 18.95 -22.69
N ASP A 148 -13.08 18.48 -21.52
CA ASP A 148 -13.13 19.31 -20.32
C ASP A 148 -11.74 19.47 -19.67
N ARG A 149 -11.43 20.67 -19.17
CA ARG A 149 -10.16 20.91 -18.45
C ARG A 149 -10.18 20.21 -17.08
N TRP A 150 -9.01 19.74 -16.65
CA TRP A 150 -8.77 19.22 -15.30
C TRP A 150 -8.78 20.32 -14.25
#